data_AF-X1DZU0-F1
#
_entry.id   AF-X1DZU0-F1
#
_cell.length_a   1.000
_cell.length_b   1.000
_cell.length_c   1.000
_cell.angle_alpha   90.00
_cell.angle_beta   90.00
_cell.angle_gamma   90.00
#
_symmetry.space_group_name_H-M   'P 1'
#
loop_
_entity.id
_entity.type
_entity.pdbx_description
1 polymer ?
#
loop_
_entity_poly.entity_id
_entity_poly.type
_entity_poly.pdbx_seq_one_letter_code
_entity_poly.pdbx_strand_id
1 'polypeptide(L)'
;TQNGTIKELQQKKSYSNIKGIETFRFYSIGVTQPGRDFNFNVKEYADTYKILNTIWNVYVYANEKFNLANFNPSKIKVDEKSLSKLDKWVISRLHSTIKKVTELADKYHLPWIPDELRDFIVHDIS
;
A
#
# COMPACT_ATOMS: atom_id res chain seq x y z
N THR A 1 -1.52 -5.60 28.97
CA THR A 1 -1.35 -6.22 27.64
C THR A 1 0.04 -5.88 27.12
N GLN A 2 0.87 -6.90 26.89
CA GLN A 2 2.32 -6.80 26.62
C GLN A 2 2.64 -6.36 25.18
N ASN A 3 2.11 -5.23 24.72
CA ASN A 3 2.44 -4.69 23.41
C ASN A 3 3.33 -3.46 23.62
N GLY A 4 4.65 -3.66 23.43
CA GLY A 4 5.70 -2.67 23.67
C GLY A 4 5.45 -1.31 23.03
N THR A 5 6.08 -0.25 23.55
CA THR A 5 5.79 1.13 23.12
C THR A 5 6.32 1.44 21.71
N ILE A 6 5.75 2.45 21.02
CA ILE A 6 6.28 2.93 19.73
C ILE A 6 7.76 3.32 19.84
N LYS A 7 8.16 3.88 20.99
CA LYS A 7 9.56 4.23 21.29
C LYS A 7 10.47 3.01 21.27
N GLU A 8 10.02 1.85 21.76
CA GLU A 8 10.77 0.60 21.68
C GLU A 8 10.86 0.07 20.25
N LEU A 9 9.81 0.22 19.44
CA LEU A 9 9.86 -0.15 18.02
C LEU A 9 10.88 0.69 17.25
N GLN A 10 10.92 2.00 17.48
CA GLN A 10 11.82 2.91 16.77
C GLN A 10 13.31 2.63 17.03
N GLN A 11 13.65 1.95 18.13
CA GLN A 11 15.02 1.50 18.41
C GLN A 11 15.49 0.42 17.42
N LYS A 12 14.56 -0.32 16.79
CA LYS A 12 14.90 -1.27 15.73
C LYS A 12 15.09 -0.52 14.42
N LYS A 13 16.26 -0.69 13.79
CA LYS A 13 16.62 -0.05 12.51
C LYS A 13 15.55 -0.19 11.42
N SER A 14 14.84 -1.31 11.36
CA SER A 14 13.77 -1.55 10.38
C SER A 14 12.55 -0.62 10.53
N TYR A 15 12.36 -0.01 11.70
CA TYR A 15 11.21 0.83 12.06
C TYR A 15 11.61 2.24 12.49
N SER A 16 12.89 2.60 12.36
CA SER A 16 13.40 3.93 12.74
C SER A 16 12.78 5.06 11.91
N ASN A 17 12.30 4.73 10.70
CA ASN A 17 11.73 5.67 9.74
C ASN A 17 10.19 5.68 9.70
N ILE A 18 9.49 5.07 10.68
CA ILE A 18 8.03 5.17 10.72
C ILE A 18 7.63 6.65 10.80
N LYS A 19 7.21 7.21 9.67
CA LYS A 19 6.57 8.53 9.59
C LYS A 19 5.09 8.33 9.89
N GLY A 20 4.72 8.73 11.10
CA GLY A 20 3.58 8.12 11.79
C GLY A 20 2.20 8.44 11.20
N ILE A 21 2.03 9.52 10.45
CA ILE A 21 0.68 9.96 10.09
C ILE A 21 0.02 9.10 9.02
N GLU A 22 0.72 8.73 7.95
CA GLU A 22 0.14 7.89 6.88
C GLU A 22 -0.02 6.44 7.32
N THR A 23 0.97 5.94 8.07
CA THR A 23 0.86 4.61 8.69
C THR A 23 -0.34 4.56 9.64
N PHE A 24 -0.55 5.61 10.43
CA PHE A 24 -1.68 5.69 11.36
C PHE A 24 -3.02 5.85 10.64
N ARG A 25 -3.10 6.66 9.59
CA ARG A 25 -4.32 6.77 8.76
C ARG A 25 -4.72 5.43 8.17
N PHE A 26 -3.77 4.74 7.53
CA PHE A 26 -4.04 3.43 6.93
C PHE A 26 -4.44 2.39 7.98
N TYR A 27 -3.72 2.37 9.11
CA TYR A 27 -4.01 1.49 10.25
C TYR A 27 -5.41 1.75 10.84
N SER A 28 -5.74 3.02 11.11
CA SER A 28 -6.98 3.40 11.77
C SER A 28 -8.23 3.14 10.93
N ILE A 29 -8.13 3.26 9.61
CA ILE A 29 -9.21 2.88 8.70
C ILE A 29 -9.51 1.38 8.83
N GLY A 30 -8.48 0.52 8.82
CA GLY A 30 -8.67 -0.93 8.74
C GLY A 30 -9.03 -1.61 10.06
N VAL A 31 -8.52 -1.11 11.18
CA VAL A 31 -8.63 -1.83 12.47
C VAL A 31 -9.98 -1.67 13.15
N THR A 32 -10.73 -0.61 12.87
CA THR A 32 -11.96 -0.32 13.62
C THR A 32 -13.16 -0.19 12.69
N GLN A 33 -14.13 -1.07 12.89
CA GLN A 33 -15.45 -0.90 12.28
C GLN A 33 -16.13 0.34 12.90
N PRO A 34 -16.90 1.10 12.11
CA PRO A 34 -17.63 2.26 12.61
C PRO A 34 -18.44 1.90 13.86
N GLY A 35 -18.34 2.73 14.90
CA GLY A 35 -19.09 2.55 16.16
C GLY A 35 -18.47 1.58 17.17
N ARG A 36 -17.27 1.05 16.91
CA ARG A 36 -16.48 0.31 17.92
C ARG A 36 -15.34 1.15 18.47
N ASP A 37 -14.90 0.80 19.68
CA ASP A 37 -13.72 1.41 20.29
C ASP A 37 -12.45 1.08 19.51
N PHE A 38 -11.61 2.11 19.32
CA PHE A 38 -10.32 1.97 18.67
C PHE A 38 -9.28 1.44 19.66
N ASN A 39 -8.86 0.19 19.47
CA ASN A 39 -7.82 -0.45 20.28
C ASN A 39 -6.48 -0.42 19.55
N PHE A 40 -5.56 0.42 20.02
CA PHE A 40 -4.24 0.54 19.40
C PHE A 40 -3.37 -0.69 19.68
N ASN A 41 -2.95 -1.37 18.60
CA ASN A 41 -2.02 -2.48 18.64
C ASN A 41 -0.72 -2.12 17.92
N VAL A 42 0.35 -2.01 18.71
CA VAL A 42 1.68 -1.60 18.25
C VAL A 42 2.25 -2.56 17.19
N LYS A 43 1.96 -3.87 17.30
CA LYS A 43 2.40 -4.86 16.33
C LYS A 43 1.70 -4.68 14.98
N GLU A 44 0.38 -4.52 14.98
CA GLU A 44 -0.40 -4.33 13.75
C GLU A 44 -0.06 -3.00 13.07
N TYR A 45 0.19 -1.96 13.86
CA TYR A 45 0.70 -0.69 13.35
C TYR A 45 2.06 -0.84 12.65
N ALA A 46 2.98 -1.61 13.25
CA ALA A 46 4.28 -1.92 12.64
C ALA A 46 4.13 -2.78 11.36
N ASP A 47 3.19 -3.72 11.34
CA ASP A 47 2.89 -4.54 10.17
C ASP A 47 2.27 -3.67 9.04
N THR A 48 1.45 -2.69 9.39
CA THR A 48 0.93 -1.67 8.45
C THR A 48 2.04 -0.85 7.82
N TYR A 49 3.02 -0.42 8.62
CA TYR A 49 4.18 0.31 8.10
C TYR A 49 4.96 -0.51 7.07
N LYS A 50 5.14 -1.82 7.28
CA LYS A 50 5.85 -2.67 6.31
C LYS A 50 5.17 -2.66 4.95
N ILE A 51 3.84 -2.74 4.91
CA ILE A 51 3.06 -2.72 3.67
C ILE A 51 3.29 -1.40 2.92
N LEU A 52 3.19 -0.27 3.63
CA LEU A 52 3.45 1.06 3.04
C LEU A 52 4.91 1.22 2.60
N ASN A 53 5.86 0.61 3.33
CA ASN A 53 7.27 0.63 2.97
C ASN A 53 7.55 -0.23 1.72
N THR A 54 6.82 -1.35 1.53
CA THR A 54 6.91 -2.16 0.31
C THR A 54 6.57 -1.35 -0.93
N ILE A 55 5.42 -0.67 -0.95
CA ILE A 55 5.03 0.15 -2.10
C ILE A 55 5.99 1.32 -2.33
N TRP A 56 6.53 1.91 -1.25
CA TRP A 56 7.56 2.95 -1.37
C TRP A 56 8.84 2.42 -2.01
N ASN A 57 9.32 1.24 -1.62
CA ASN A 57 10.52 0.63 -2.20
C ASN A 57 10.32 0.30 -3.69
N VAL A 58 9.14 -0.21 -4.06
CA VAL A 58 8.80 -0.49 -5.46
C VAL A 58 8.81 0.79 -6.29
N TYR A 59 8.23 1.88 -5.77
CA TYR A 59 8.26 3.18 -6.42
C TYR A 59 9.70 3.69 -6.63
N VAL A 60 10.54 3.66 -5.59
CA VAL A 60 11.94 4.10 -5.67
C VAL A 60 12.69 3.30 -6.72
N TYR A 61 12.55 1.97 -6.71
CA TYR A 61 13.18 1.09 -7.70
C TYR A 61 12.73 1.41 -9.12
N ALA A 62 11.42 1.55 -9.36
CA ALA A 62 10.88 1.86 -10.67
C ALA A 62 11.38 3.23 -11.17
N ASN A 63 11.36 4.26 -10.31
CA ASN A 63 11.84 5.59 -10.63
C ASN A 63 13.34 5.59 -10.98
N GLU A 64 14.18 4.88 -10.22
CA GLU A 64 15.61 4.72 -10.54
C GLU A 64 15.81 4.10 -11.92
N LYS A 65 15.07 3.03 -12.25
CA LYS A 65 15.13 2.39 -13.57
C LYS A 65 14.69 3.32 -14.70
N PHE A 66 13.61 4.06 -14.51
CA PHE A 66 13.13 5.02 -15.50
C PHE A 66 14.13 6.16 -15.73
N ASN A 67 14.74 6.68 -14.67
CA ASN A 67 15.76 7.72 -14.77
C ASN A 67 17.01 7.22 -15.52
N LEU A 68 17.48 6.00 -15.23
CA LEU A 68 18.61 5.40 -15.96
C LEU A 68 18.30 5.18 -17.45
N ALA A 69 17.05 4.87 -17.78
CA ALA A 69 16.60 4.73 -19.16
C ALA A 69 16.27 6.08 -19.84
N ASN A 70 16.45 7.21 -19.15
CA ASN A 70 16.00 8.55 -19.57
C ASN A 70 14.54 8.53 -20.09
N PHE A 71 13.71 7.71 -19.44
CA PHE A 71 12.36 7.40 -19.86
C PHE A 71 11.45 8.60 -19.64
N ASN A 72 10.78 9.05 -20.71
CA ASN A 72 9.80 10.13 -20.62
C ASN A 72 8.39 9.61 -20.92
N PRO A 73 7.51 9.46 -19.91
CA PRO A 73 6.17 8.92 -20.12
C PRO A 73 5.31 9.80 -21.03
N SER A 74 5.56 11.11 -21.11
CA SER A 74 4.78 12.02 -21.96
C SER A 74 5.08 11.86 -23.46
N LYS A 75 6.20 11.21 -23.81
CA LYS A 75 6.64 11.02 -25.19
C LYS A 75 6.30 9.64 -25.76
N ILE A 76 5.76 8.74 -24.94
CA ILE A 76 5.49 7.36 -25.31
C ILE A 76 4.01 7.18 -25.57
N LYS A 77 3.69 6.61 -26.74
CA LYS A 77 2.37 6.05 -27.01
C LYS A 77 2.43 4.57 -26.69
N VAL A 78 1.61 4.13 -25.75
CA VAL A 78 1.47 2.71 -25.42
C VAL A 78 0.67 2.04 -26.53
N ASP A 79 1.23 1.02 -27.17
CA ASP A 79 0.49 0.13 -28.06
C ASP A 79 -0.02 -1.07 -27.26
N GLU A 80 -1.34 -1.20 -27.10
CA GLU A 80 -1.95 -2.33 -26.38
C GLU A 80 -1.62 -3.69 -27.01
N LYS A 81 -1.29 -3.72 -28.30
CA LYS A 81 -0.88 -4.95 -28.99
C LYS A 81 0.54 -5.37 -28.63
N SER A 82 1.40 -4.44 -28.22
CA SER A 82 2.78 -4.73 -27.81
C SER A 82 2.88 -5.16 -26.35
N LEU A 83 1.82 -4.99 -25.54
CA LEU A 83 1.80 -5.43 -24.14
C LEU A 83 1.86 -6.96 -24.05
N SER A 84 2.75 -7.45 -23.19
CA SER A 84 2.83 -8.87 -22.88
C SER A 84 1.59 -9.34 -22.13
N LYS A 85 1.40 -10.67 -22.03
CA LYS A 85 0.31 -11.24 -21.23
C LYS A 85 0.41 -10.82 -19.76
N LEU A 86 1.63 -10.69 -19.23
CA LEU A 86 1.87 -10.27 -17.86
C LEU A 86 1.49 -8.80 -17.65
N ASP A 87 1.87 -7.91 -18.57
CA ASP A 87 1.51 -6.48 -18.50
C ASP A 87 -0.01 -6.31 -18.49
N LYS A 88 -0.71 -7.03 -19.37
CA LYS A 88 -2.17 -7.03 -19.43
C LYS A 88 -2.79 -7.54 -18.14
N TRP A 89 -2.21 -8.58 -17.53
CA TRP A 89 -2.66 -9.11 -16.25
C TRP A 89 -2.50 -8.09 -15.11
N VAL A 90 -1.34 -7.42 -15.00
CA VAL A 90 -1.11 -6.39 -13.96
C VAL A 90 -2.11 -5.22 -14.13
N ILE A 91 -2.31 -4.74 -15.36
CA ILE A 91 -3.28 -3.67 -15.65
C ILE A 91 -4.70 -4.11 -15.28
N SER A 92 -5.09 -5.34 -15.64
CA SER A 92 -6.39 -5.89 -15.29
C SER A 92 -6.58 -6.01 -13.77
N ARG A 93 -5.54 -6.45 -13.05
CA ARG A 93 -5.57 -6.57 -11.59
C ARG A 93 -5.70 -5.19 -10.95
N LEU A 94 -4.92 -4.21 -11.39
CA LEU A 94 -5.02 -2.82 -10.96
C LEU A 94 -6.43 -2.25 -11.16
N HIS A 95 -7.01 -2.40 -12.35
CA HIS A 95 -8.38 -1.94 -12.62
C HIS A 95 -9.41 -2.62 -11.71
N SER A 96 -9.24 -3.91 -11.42
CA SER A 96 -10.11 -4.64 -10.50
C SER A 96 -10.02 -4.09 -9.07
N THR A 97 -8.80 -3.83 -8.60
CA THR A 97 -8.53 -3.21 -7.29
C THR A 97 -9.14 -1.81 -7.21
N ILE A 98 -8.94 -0.97 -8.23
CA ILE A 98 -9.54 0.38 -8.30
C ILE A 98 -11.05 0.29 -8.19
N LYS A 99 -11.68 -0.54 -9.03
CA LYS A 99 -13.14 -0.73 -9.01
C LYS A 99 -13.62 -1.15 -7.62
N LYS A 100 -12.96 -2.12 -6.99
CA LYS A 100 -13.34 -2.62 -5.68
C LYS A 100 -13.21 -1.56 -4.58
N VAL A 101 -12.10 -0.83 -4.57
CA VAL A 101 -11.88 0.27 -3.62
C VAL A 101 -12.89 1.39 -3.82
N THR A 102 -13.21 1.76 -5.06
CA THR A 102 -14.26 2.74 -5.37
C THR A 102 -15.62 2.28 -4.84
N GLU A 103 -16.03 1.03 -5.11
CA GLU A 103 -17.30 0.49 -4.61
C GLU A 103 -17.38 0.48 -3.07
N LEU A 104 -16.26 0.18 -2.40
CA LEU A 104 -16.18 0.24 -0.94
C LEU A 104 -16.28 1.68 -0.43
N ALA A 105 -15.58 2.62 -1.07
CA ALA A 105 -15.64 4.03 -0.71
C ALA A 105 -17.06 4.61 -0.88
N ASP A 106 -17.71 4.35 -2.02
CA ASP A 106 -19.06 4.84 -2.34
C ASP A 106 -20.12 4.31 -1.36
N LYS A 107 -19.92 3.11 -0.82
CA LYS A 107 -20.80 2.49 0.18
C LYS A 107 -20.42 2.85 1.63
N TYR A 108 -19.45 3.73 1.85
CA TYR A 108 -18.89 4.06 3.17
C TYR A 108 -18.33 2.84 3.92
N HIS A 109 -17.92 1.83 3.17
CA HIS A 109 -17.34 0.57 3.62
C HIS A 109 -15.81 0.71 3.75
N LEU A 110 -15.36 1.73 4.48
CA LEU A 110 -13.95 2.10 4.57
C LEU A 110 -13.04 1.03 5.21
N PRO A 111 -13.46 0.28 6.25
CA PRO A 111 -12.55 -0.67 6.92
C PRO A 111 -12.02 -1.81 6.04
N TRP A 112 -12.69 -2.10 4.93
CA TRP A 112 -12.27 -3.14 4.00
C TRP A 112 -11.28 -2.63 2.93
N ILE A 113 -11.12 -1.32 2.78
CA ILE A 113 -10.22 -0.72 1.78
C ILE A 113 -8.75 -1.10 2.06
N PRO A 114 -8.22 -1.00 3.30
CA PRO A 114 -6.84 -1.38 3.59
C PRO A 114 -6.51 -2.83 3.25
N ASP A 115 -7.46 -3.75 3.44
CA ASP A 115 -7.28 -5.16 3.11
C ASP A 115 -7.18 -5.39 1.60
N GLU A 116 -8.04 -4.76 0.81
CA GLU A 116 -7.98 -4.84 -0.67
C GLU A 116 -6.67 -4.26 -1.22
N LEU A 117 -6.25 -3.11 -0.68
CA LEU A 117 -4.97 -2.49 -1.07
C LEU A 117 -3.77 -3.33 -0.64
N ARG A 118 -3.83 -3.92 0.56
CA ARG A 118 -2.77 -4.81 1.05
C ARG A 118 -2.63 -6.04 0.17
N ASP A 119 -3.74 -6.67 -0.19
CA ASP A 119 -3.75 -7.85 -1.05
C ASP A 119 -3.04 -7.55 -2.38
N PHE A 120 -3.41 -6.45 -3.03
CA PHE A 120 -2.76 -6.00 -4.27
C PHE A 120 -1.26 -5.72 -4.09
N ILE A 121 -0.88 -4.98 -3.05
CA ILE A 121 0.52 -4.61 -2.82
C ILE A 121 1.38 -5.84 -2.54
N VAL A 122 0.90 -6.77 -1.70
CA VAL A 122 1.71 -7.90 -1.22
C VAL A 122 1.72 -9.05 -2.23
N HIS A 123 0.61 -9.34 -2.89
CA HIS A 123 0.51 -10.51 -3.76
C HIS A 123 0.78 -10.22 -5.23
N ASP A 124 0.53 -8.99 -5.71
CA ASP A 124 0.63 -8.67 -7.14
C ASP A 124 1.84 -7.77 -7.48
N ILE A 125 2.34 -6.99 -6.52
CA ILE A 125 3.39 -5.97 -6.76
C ILE A 125 4.72 -6.28 -6.06
N SER A 126 4.68 -6.86 -4.85
CA SER A 126 5.86 -7.12 -4.02
C SER A 126 6.78 -8.21 -4.54
#